data_AF-A0A2A5QWP3-F1
#
_entry.id   AF-A0A2A5QWP3-F1
#
_cell.length_a   1.000
_cell.length_b   1.000
_cell.length_c   1.000
_cell.angle_alpha   90.00
_cell.angle_beta   90.00
_cell.angle_gamma   90.00
#
_symmetry.space_group_name_H-M   'P 1'
#
loop_
_entity.id
_entity.type
_entity.pdbx_description
1 polymer ?
#
loop_
_entity_poly.entity_id
_entity_poly.type
_entity_poly.pdbx_seq_one_letter_code
_entity_poly.pdbx_strand_id
1 'polypeptide(L)'
;MNRPVVYHISQMVVGVGLALIAVSNVVTGDLDGFVMPVSTALMIIGGVGIVLGNGYHILNENADRVDVGPVSFWLSIVAAVLILIAGVLSFAV
;
A
#
# COMPACT_ATOMS: atom_id res chain seq x y z
N MET A 1 3.71 -20.20 -10.54
CA MET A 1 3.51 -18.79 -10.14
C MET A 1 4.70 -18.35 -9.29
N ASN A 2 5.32 -17.21 -9.61
CA ASN A 2 6.45 -16.69 -8.83
C ASN A 2 5.92 -16.03 -7.55
N ARG A 3 5.84 -16.79 -6.46
CA ARG A 3 5.18 -16.37 -5.20
C ARG A 3 5.81 -15.10 -4.60
N PRO A 4 7.14 -14.94 -4.56
CA PRO A 4 7.78 -13.68 -4.14
C PRO A 4 7.34 -12.48 -4.97
N VAL A 5 7.31 -12.60 -6.30
CA VAL A 5 6.90 -11.48 -7.17
C VAL A 5 5.45 -11.08 -6.91
N VAL A 6 4.54 -12.05 -6.81
CA VAL A 6 3.13 -11.77 -6.52
C VAL A 6 2.95 -11.14 -5.14
N TYR A 7 3.71 -11.60 -4.13
CA TYR A 7 3.72 -11.00 -2.80
C TYR A 7 4.13 -9.53 -2.85
N HIS A 8 5.27 -9.21 -3.47
CA HIS A 8 5.77 -7.84 -3.55
C HIS A 8 4.83 -6.93 -4.35
N ILE A 9 4.28 -7.39 -5.47
CA ILE A 9 3.28 -6.63 -6.23
C ILE A 9 2.02 -6.37 -5.41
N SER A 10 1.52 -7.38 -4.67
CA SER A 10 0.35 -7.22 -3.80
C SER A 10 0.60 -6.18 -2.72
N GLN A 11 1.79 -6.20 -2.11
CA GLN A 11 2.21 -5.18 -1.14
C GLN A 11 2.30 -3.79 -1.77
N MET A 12 2.82 -3.66 -3.00
CA MET A 12 2.82 -2.37 -3.70
C MET A 12 1.40 -1.83 -3.92
N VAL A 13 0.42 -2.67 -4.28
CA VAL A 13 -0.99 -2.26 -4.39
C VAL A 13 -1.52 -1.72 -3.05
N VAL A 14 -1.21 -2.41 -1.94
CA VAL A 14 -1.58 -1.95 -0.59
C VAL A 14 -0.93 -0.59 -0.28
N GLY A 15 0.36 -0.45 -0.54
CA GLY A 15 1.11 0.78 -0.30
C GLY A 15 0.55 1.98 -1.08
N VAL A 16 0.26 1.78 -2.37
CA VAL A 16 -0.39 2.80 -3.22
C VAL A 16 -1.77 3.15 -2.67
N GLY A 17 -2.59 2.16 -2.32
CA GLY A 17 -3.93 2.41 -1.79
C GLY A 17 -3.92 3.21 -0.50
N LEU A 18 -3.03 2.87 0.45
CA LEU A 18 -2.88 3.62 1.70
C LEU A 18 -2.48 5.08 1.45
N ALA A 19 -1.53 5.31 0.53
CA ALA A 19 -1.12 6.67 0.18
C ALA A 19 -2.27 7.46 -0.46
N LEU A 20 -3.05 6.85 -1.36
CA LEU A 20 -4.20 7.49 -2.01
C LEU A 20 -5.32 7.82 -1.02
N ILE A 21 -5.63 6.92 -0.08
CA ILE A 21 -6.61 7.19 0.99
C ILE A 21 -6.15 8.39 1.83
N ALA A 22 -4.88 8.44 2.18
CA ALA A 22 -4.34 9.53 2.97
C ALA A 22 -4.37 10.86 2.21
N VAL A 23 -4.02 10.87 0.93
CA VAL A 23 -4.16 12.06 0.06
C VAL A 23 -5.61 12.50 -0.04
N SER A 24 -6.56 11.56 -0.19
CA SER A 24 -7.98 11.87 -0.19
C SER A 24 -8.39 12.60 1.08
N ASN A 25 -7.98 12.10 2.25
CA ASN A 25 -8.29 12.74 3.54
C ASN A 25 -7.72 14.16 3.65
N VAL A 26 -6.56 14.42 3.03
CA VAL A 26 -5.96 15.76 2.98
C VAL A 26 -6.79 16.69 2.10
N VAL A 27 -7.24 16.22 0.92
CA VAL A 27 -7.98 17.04 -0.04
C VAL A 27 -9.41 17.33 0.42
N THR A 28 -10.06 16.40 1.13
CA THR A 28 -11.42 16.58 1.64
C THR A 28 -11.50 17.38 2.94
N GLY A 29 -10.37 17.60 3.63
CA GLY A 29 -10.32 18.40 4.85
C GLY A 29 -10.31 19.89 4.52
N ASP A 30 -11.22 20.65 5.13
CA ASP A 30 -11.32 22.10 4.96
C ASP A 30 -9.96 22.77 5.24
N LEU A 31 -9.52 23.65 4.34
CA LEU A 31 -8.17 24.26 4.35
C LEU A 31 -7.98 25.30 5.47
N ASP A 32 -8.99 25.51 6.31
CA ASP A 32 -8.98 26.48 7.41
C ASP A 32 -8.28 25.91 8.65
N GLY A 33 -6.95 25.97 8.65
CA GLY A 33 -6.10 25.70 9.82
C GLY A 33 -5.47 24.31 9.83
N PHE A 34 -4.66 24.04 8.80
CA PHE A 34 -4.06 22.74 8.47
C PHE A 34 -3.14 22.16 9.57
N VAL A 35 -3.71 21.38 10.50
CA VAL A 35 -2.96 20.34 11.22
C VAL A 35 -3.33 19.01 10.57
N MET A 36 -2.48 18.53 9.66
CA MET A 36 -2.62 17.19 9.10
C MET A 36 -2.66 16.18 10.26
N PRO A 37 -3.71 15.35 10.38
CA PRO A 37 -3.75 14.31 11.38
C PRO A 37 -2.51 13.42 11.24
N VAL A 38 -1.84 13.13 12.37
CA VAL A 38 -0.63 12.29 12.39
C VAL A 38 -0.86 10.95 11.70
N SER A 39 -2.07 10.38 11.83
CA SER A 39 -2.48 9.16 11.12
C SER A 39 -2.37 9.29 9.61
N THR A 40 -2.80 10.41 9.03
CA THR A 40 -2.74 10.68 7.59
C THR A 40 -1.29 10.78 7.12
N ALA A 41 -0.44 11.49 7.86
CA ALA A 41 0.99 11.58 7.56
C ALA A 41 1.68 10.21 7.60
N LEU A 42 1.39 9.40 8.62
CA LEU A 42 1.92 8.05 8.76
C LEU A 42 1.43 7.11 7.64
N MET A 43 0.19 7.26 7.17
CA MET A 43 -0.32 6.49 6.03
C MET A 43 0.40 6.83 4.73
N ILE A 44 0.73 8.10 4.48
CA ILE A 44 1.53 8.51 3.32
C ILE A 44 2.93 7.91 3.42
N ILE A 45 3.62 8.13 4.53
CA ILE A 45 5.00 7.66 4.73
C ILE A 45 5.06 6.13 4.65
N GLY A 46 4.14 5.44 5.33
CA GLY A 46 4.06 3.99 5.32
C GLY A 46 3.72 3.43 3.94
N GLY A 47 2.73 4.01 3.26
CA GLY A 47 2.33 3.61 1.91
C GLY A 47 3.47 3.76 0.91
N VAL A 48 4.14 4.92 0.90
CA VAL A 48 5.31 5.19 0.04
C VAL A 48 6.47 4.25 0.40
N GLY A 49 6.74 4.03 1.69
CA GLY A 49 7.78 3.11 2.14
C GLY A 49 7.55 1.67 1.67
N ILE A 50 6.30 1.20 1.72
CA ILE A 50 5.90 -0.11 1.19
C ILE A 50 6.16 -0.17 -0.33
N VAL A 51 5.77 0.86 -1.08
CA VAL A 51 6.00 0.89 -2.55
C VAL A 51 7.48 0.86 -2.87
N LEU A 52 8.29 1.70 -2.23
CA LEU A 52 9.72 1.79 -2.49
C LEU A 52 10.46 0.50 -2.07
N GLY A 53 10.15 -0.06 -0.91
CA GLY A 53 10.79 -1.28 -0.42
C GLY A 53 10.48 -2.50 -1.29
N ASN A 54 9.22 -2.67 -1.70
CA ASN A 54 8.85 -3.77 -2.58
C ASN A 54 9.32 -3.53 -4.03
N GLY A 55 9.30 -2.27 -4.50
CA GLY A 55 9.85 -1.90 -5.80
C GLY A 55 11.34 -2.21 -5.90
N TYR A 56 12.13 -1.90 -4.86
CA TYR A 56 13.54 -2.27 -4.79
C TYR A 56 13.76 -3.78 -4.91
N HIS A 57 12.97 -4.59 -4.18
CA HIS A 57 13.06 -6.05 -4.26
C HIS A 57 12.70 -6.63 -5.64
N ILE A 58 11.77 -6.00 -6.37
CA ILE A 58 11.39 -6.45 -7.72
C ILE A 58 12.46 -6.05 -8.75
N LEU A 59 13.00 -4.84 -8.63
CA LEU A 59 13.91 -4.26 -9.63
C LEU A 59 15.36 -4.71 -9.47
N ASN A 60 15.75 -5.21 -8.30
CA ASN A 60 17.11 -5.63 -8.04
C ASN A 60 17.23 -7.17 -8.00
N GLU A 61 17.80 -7.76 -9.05
CA GLU A 61 18.01 -9.22 -9.16
C GLU A 61 18.94 -9.79 -8.07
N ASN A 62 19.76 -8.93 -7.46
CA ASN A 62 20.66 -9.27 -6.36
C ASN A 62 20.04 -9.07 -4.97
N ALA A 63 18.79 -8.65 -4.88
CA ALA A 63 18.13 -8.56 -3.58
C ALA A 63 17.94 -9.97 -3.00
N ASP A 64 18.16 -10.11 -1.69
CA ASP A 64 18.00 -11.38 -1.00
C ASP A 64 16.62 -11.98 -1.32
N ARG A 65 16.62 -13.25 -1.74
CA ARG A 65 15.40 -13.96 -2.06
C ARG A 65 14.59 -14.14 -0.78
N VAL A 66 13.48 -13.42 -0.68
CA VAL A 66 12.54 -13.55 0.42
C VAL A 66 11.78 -14.87 0.26
N ASP A 67 11.96 -15.79 1.21
CA ASP A 67 11.11 -16.98 1.31
C ASP A 67 9.76 -16.60 1.93
N VAL A 68 8.77 -16.42 1.07
CA VAL A 68 7.42 -15.99 1.48
C VAL A 68 6.64 -17.20 1.95
N GLY A 69 6.50 -17.32 3.27
CA GLY A 69 5.66 -18.33 3.91
C GLY A 69 4.20 -18.28 3.39
N PRO A 70 3.48 -19.42 3.40
CA PRO A 70 2.15 -19.52 2.81
C PRO A 70 1.14 -18.55 3.41
N VAL A 71 1.22 -18.28 4.71
CA VAL A 71 0.32 -17.35 5.40
C VAL A 71 0.56 -15.91 4.93
N SER A 72 1.82 -15.45 4.94
CA SER A 72 2.19 -14.10 4.50
C SER A 72 1.82 -13.84 3.04
N PHE A 73 1.96 -14.86 2.19
CA PHE A 73 1.55 -14.79 0.78
C PHE A 73 0.04 -14.55 0.62
N TRP A 74 -0.80 -15.31 1.32
CA TRP A 74 -2.25 -15.14 1.21
C TRP A 74 -2.73 -13.84 1.86
N LEU A 75 -2.14 -13.46 2.99
CA LEU A 75 -2.44 -12.18 3.64
C LEU A 75 -2.15 -10.98 2.74
N SER A 76 -1.05 -11.00 1.97
CA SER A 76 -0.75 -9.91 1.04
C SER A 76 -1.82 -9.77 -0.05
N ILE A 77 -2.30 -10.90 -0.59
CA ILE A 77 -3.35 -10.91 -1.61
C ILE A 77 -4.65 -10.39 -1.02
N VAL A 78 -5.06 -10.90 0.15
CA VAL A 78 -6.29 -10.45 0.83
C VAL A 78 -6.23 -8.96 1.12
N ALA A 79 -5.10 -8.45 1.63
CA ALA A 79 -4.92 -7.02 1.87
C ALA A 79 -5.05 -6.18 0.60
N ALA A 80 -4.44 -6.61 -0.51
CA ALA A 80 -4.57 -5.92 -1.81
C ALA A 80 -6.01 -5.90 -2.31
N VAL A 81 -6.73 -7.02 -2.20
CA VAL A 81 -8.15 -7.12 -2.58
C VAL A 81 -9.00 -6.18 -1.72
N LEU A 82 -8.80 -6.15 -0.41
CA LEU A 82 -9.54 -5.27 0.50
C LEU A 82 -9.30 -3.79 0.18
N ILE A 83 -8.05 -3.41 -0.13
CA ILE A 83 -7.72 -2.04 -0.55
C ILE A 83 -8.41 -1.66 -1.86
N LEU A 84 -8.44 -2.57 -2.83
CA LEU A 84 -9.15 -2.33 -4.10
C LEU A 84 -10.66 -2.19 -3.88
N ILE A 85 -11.26 -3.05 -3.06
CA ILE A 85 -12.68 -2.95 -2.69
C ILE A 85 -12.95 -1.61 -2.00
N ALA A 86 -12.12 -1.20 -1.04
CA ALA A 86 -12.26 0.09 -0.36
C ALA A 86 -12.20 1.26 -1.36
N GLY A 87 -11.26 1.23 -2.31
CA GLY A 87 -11.17 2.23 -3.37
C GLY A 87 -12.41 2.25 -4.26
N VAL A 88 -12.91 1.11 -4.72
CA VAL A 88 -14.14 1.03 -5.53
C VAL A 88 -15.34 1.59 -4.77
N LEU A 89 -15.49 1.23 -3.48
CA LEU A 89 -16.58 1.72 -2.64
C LEU A 89 -16.50 3.24 -2.42
N SER A 90 -15.30 3.83 -2.38
CA SER A 90 -15.16 5.29 -2.27
C SER A 90 -15.65 6.07 -3.49
N PHE A 91 -15.76 5.44 -4.66
CA PHE A 91 -16.36 6.05 -5.87
C PHE A 91 -17.86 5.80 -5.99
N ALA A 92 -18.42 4.89 -5.19
CA ALA A 92 -19.84 4.52 -5.24
C ALA A 92 -20.73 5.36 -4.30
N VAL A 93 -20.13 6.26 -3.52
CA VAL A 93 -20.77 7.21 -2.60
C VAL A 93 -20.61 8.62 -3.16
#